data_AF-A0A968LWN9-F1
#
_entry.id   AF-A0A968LWN9-F1
#
_cell.length_a   1.000
_cell.length_b   1.000
_cell.length_c   1.000
_cell.angle_alpha   90.00
_cell.angle_beta   90.00
_cell.angle_gamma   90.00
#
_symmetry.space_group_name_H-M   'P 1'
#
loop_
_entity.id
_entity.type
_entity.pdbx_description
1 polymer ?
#
loop_
_entity_poly.entity_id
_entity_poly.type
_entity_poly.pdbx_seq_one_letter_code
_entity_poly.pdbx_strand_id
1 'polypeptide(L)' 'MIPKSKGKLRPLGLPSANDKIVQEVIRLILESVYEPNFDENSYGFRTGRGVHNALKHVDKTFRW' A
#
# COMPACT_ATOMS: atom_id res chain seq x y z
N MET A 1 14.17 -8.00 -14.87
CA MET A 1 14.17 -6.58 -14.43
C MET A 1 13.10 -5.82 -15.20
N ILE A 2 12.53 -4.75 -14.65
CA ILE A 2 11.54 -3.91 -15.34
C ILE A 2 11.97 -2.44 -15.37
N PRO A 3 11.63 -1.66 -16.40
CA PRO A 3 11.91 -0.22 -16.43
C PRO A 3 11.16 0.55 -15.33
N LYS A 4 11.81 1.55 -14.73
CA LYS A 4 11.19 2.57 -13.87
C LYS A 4 10.92 3.83 -14.70
N SER A 5 10.00 4.68 -14.23
CA SER A 5 9.63 5.94 -14.91
C SER A 5 10.78 6.91 -15.20
N LYS A 6 11.92 6.78 -14.51
CA LYS A 6 13.11 7.65 -14.69
C LYS A 6 14.31 6.90 -15.31
N GLY A 7 14.06 5.96 -16.21
CA GLY A 7 15.09 5.24 -16.99
C GLY A 7 15.91 4.19 -16.23
N LYS A 8 15.88 4.18 -14.90
CA LYS A 8 16.54 3.13 -14.08
C LYS A 8 15.77 1.80 -14.16
N LEU A 9 16.46 0.68 -13.99
CA LEU A 9 15.84 -0.65 -13.91
C LEU A 9 15.48 -1.02 -12.45
N ARG A 10 14.38 -1.75 -12.27
CA ARG A 10 13.93 -2.32 -10.99
C ARG A 10 14.08 -3.85 -11.03
N PRO A 11 14.86 -4.45 -10.12
CA PRO A 11 14.81 -5.90 -9.93
C PRO A 11 13.47 -6.28 -9.28
N LEU A 12 12.91 -7.42 -9.69
CA LEU A 12 11.73 -8.00 -9.06
C LEU A 12 12.18 -9.28 -8.33
N GLY A 13 11.94 -9.34 -7.01
CA GLY A 13 12.00 -10.60 -6.29
C GLY A 13 10.69 -11.34 -6.53
N LEU A 14 10.69 -12.32 -7.43
CA LEU A 14 9.51 -13.13 -7.72
C LEU A 14 9.50 -14.36 -6.80
N PRO A 15 8.60 -14.42 -5.80
CA PRO A 15 8.46 -15.60 -4.96
C PRO A 15 7.78 -16.75 -5.73
N SER A 16 7.98 -17.98 -5.25
CA SER A 16 7.26 -19.16 -5.77
C SER A 16 5.75 -19.05 -5.51
N ALA A 17 4.94 -19.89 -6.16
CA ALA A 17 3.49 -19.90 -5.93
C ALA A 17 3.14 -20.20 -4.46
N ASN A 18 3.83 -21.16 -3.84
CA ASN A 18 3.61 -21.53 -2.45
C ASN A 18 3.99 -20.38 -1.51
N ASP A 19 5.10 -19.69 -1.78
CA ASP A 19 5.52 -18.54 -0.97
C ASP A 19 4.50 -17.40 -1.04
N LYS A 20 3.86 -17.18 -2.19
CA LYS A 20 2.80 -16.16 -2.33
C LYS A 20 1.59 -16.47 -1.46
N ILE A 21 1.21 -17.74 -1.34
CA ILE A 21 0.10 -18.16 -0.48
C ILE A 21 0.44 -17.87 0.98
N VAL A 22 1.64 -18.26 1.42
CA VAL A 22 2.10 -17.98 2.79
C VAL A 22 2.18 -16.47 3.06
N GLN A 23 2.70 -15.69 2.11
CA GLN A 23 2.75 -14.22 2.21
C GLN A 23 1.36 -13.60 2.33
N GLU A 24 0.36 -14.12 1.61
CA GLU A 24 -1.01 -13.61 1.68
C GLU A 24 -1.66 -13.92 3.03
N VAL A 25 -1.46 -15.12 3.58
CA VAL A 25 -1.93 -15.45 4.93
C VAL A 25 -1.29 -14.53 5.98
N ILE A 26 0.02 -14.29 5.88
CA ILE A 26 0.72 -13.34 6.75
C ILE A 26 0.12 -11.94 6.60
N ARG A 27 -0.15 -11.47 5.36
CA ARG A 27 -0.78 -10.17 5.09
C ARG A 27 -2.12 -10.04 5.81
N LEU A 28 -2.99 -11.04 5.73
CA LEU A 28 -4.31 -11.03 6.38
C LEU A 28 -4.21 -10.90 7.91
N ILE A 29 -3.28 -11.63 8.53
CA ILE A 29 -3.05 -11.55 9.98
C ILE A 29 -2.52 -10.17 10.35
N LEU A 30 -1.48 -9.68 9.66
CA LEU A 30 -0.89 -8.38 9.97
C LEU A 30 -1.87 -7.23 9.74
N GLU A 31 -2.69 -7.29 8.69
CA GLU A 31 -3.72 -6.29 8.42
C GLU A 31 -4.73 -6.21 9.58
N SER A 32 -5.17 -7.35 10.13
CA SER A 32 -6.07 -7.36 11.29
C SER A 32 -5.46 -6.72 12.55
N VAL A 33 -4.14 -6.82 12.72
CA VAL A 33 -3.41 -6.29 13.87
C VAL A 33 -3.12 -4.80 13.70
N TYR A 34 -2.68 -4.37 12.52
CA TYR A 34 -2.19 -3.01 12.31
C TYR A 34 -3.25 -2.03 11.81
N GLU A 35 -4.31 -2.48 11.14
CA GLU A 35 -5.34 -1.58 10.61
C GLU A 35 -5.99 -0.67 11.68
N PRO A 36 -6.29 -1.16 12.91
CA PRO A 36 -6.80 -0.31 13.99
C PRO A 36 -5.78 0.71 14.52
N ASN A 37 -4.49 0.49 14.30
CA ASN A 37 -3.39 1.30 14.85
C ASN A 37 -2.79 2.28 13.84
N PHE A 38 -3.13 2.17 12.55
CA PHE A 38 -2.62 3.10 11.55
C PHE A 38 -3.17 4.52 11.75
N ASP A 39 -2.30 5.51 11.53
CA ASP A 39 -2.67 6.92 11.49
C ASP A 39 -3.84 7.16 10.53
N GLU A 40 -4.76 8.04 10.91
CA GLU A 40 -5.94 8.37 10.09
C GLU A 40 -5.56 8.97 8.73
N ASN A 41 -4.42 9.68 8.67
CA ASN A 41 -3.84 10.29 7.48
C ASN A 41 -2.90 9.34 6.71
N SER A 42 -2.87 8.05 7.07
CA SER A 42 -2.22 7.01 6.26
C SER A 42 -3.21 6.45 5.23
N TYR A 43 -2.87 6.55 3.94
CA TYR A 43 -3.76 6.18 2.82
C TYR A 43 -3.20 5.10 1.90
N GLY A 44 -1.90 4.80 1.96
CA GLY A 44 -1.26 3.86 1.05
C GLY A 44 -1.47 2.41 1.48
N PHE A 45 -1.79 1.54 0.53
CA PHE A 45 -1.85 0.08 0.72
C PHE A 45 -2.80 -0.39 1.84
N ARG A 46 -3.87 0.38 2.10
CA ARG A 46 -4.88 0.07 3.12
C ARG A 46 -6.23 -0.25 2.48
N THR A 47 -6.96 -1.20 3.05
CA THR A 47 -8.28 -1.56 2.56
C THR A 47 -9.25 -0.39 2.73
N GLY A 48 -9.99 -0.05 1.67
CA GLY A 48 -10.96 1.06 1.68
C GLY A 48 -10.38 2.48 1.71
N ARG A 49 -9.05 2.64 1.70
CA ARG A 49 -8.37 3.95 1.63
C ARG A 49 -7.42 3.99 0.43
N GLY A 50 -7.38 5.14 -0.25
CA GLY A 50 -6.47 5.32 -1.38
C GLY A 50 -6.15 6.78 -1.70
N VAL A 51 -5.48 6.99 -2.84
CA VAL A 51 -4.98 8.30 -3.26
C VAL A 51 -6.09 9.35 -3.35
N HIS A 52 -7.27 8.98 -3.82
CA HIS A 52 -8.40 9.91 -3.90
C HIS A 52 -8.90 10.35 -2.51
N ASN A 53 -8.82 9.49 -1.49
CA ASN A 53 -9.13 9.89 -0.12
C ASN A 53 -8.11 10.92 0.38
N ALA A 54 -6.82 10.69 0.11
CA ALA A 54 -5.74 11.62 0.49
C ALA A 54 -5.92 12.99 -0.15
N LEU A 55 -6.19 13.05 -1.46
CA LEU A 55 -6.42 14.30 -2.18
C LEU A 55 -7.64 15.05 -1.65
N LYS A 56 -8.75 14.34 -1.40
CA LYS A 56 -9.96 14.93 -0.80
C LYS A 56 -9.70 15.47 0.60
N HIS A 57 -8.87 14.80 1.40
CA HIS A 57 -8.49 15.27 2.72
C HIS A 57 -7.72 16.58 2.63
N VAL A 58 -6.70 16.66 1.77
CA VAL A 58 -5.91 17.89 1.55
C VAL A 58 -6.80 19.04 1.06
N ASP A 59 -7.66 18.79 0.07
CA ASP A 59 -8.58 19.82 -0.46
C ASP A 59 -9.52 20.38 0.62
N LYS A 60 -10.08 19.51 1.48
CA LYS A 60 -10.95 19.94 2.58
C LYS A 60 -10.20 20.69 3.68
N THR A 61 -9.00 20.25 4.02
CA THR A 61 -8.22 20.81 5.13
C THR A 61 -7.62 22.17 4.79
N PHE A 62 -7.23 22.38 3.53
CA PHE A 62 -6.48 23.57 3.10
C PHE A 62 -7.22 24.44 2.08
N ARG A 63 -8.54 24.27 1.90
CA ARG A 63 -9.32 25.19 1.08
C ARG A 63 -9.44 26.54 1.78
N TRP A 64 -9.00 27.59 1.09
CA TRP A 64 -9.20 29.00 1.44
C TRP A 64 -10.42 29.51 0.67
#